data_AF-A0A5D4H5E7-F1
#
_entry.id   AF-A0A5D4H5E7-F1
#
_cell.length_a   1.000
_cell.length_b   1.000
_cell.length_c   1.000
_cell.angle_alpha   90.00
_cell.angle_beta   90.00
_cell.angle_gamma   90.00
#
_symmetry.space_group_name_H-M   'P 1'
#
loop_
_entity.id
_entity.type
_entity.pdbx_description
1 polymer ?
#
loop_
_entity_poly.entity_id
_entity_poly.type
_entity_poly.pdbx_seq_one_letter_code
_entity_poly.pdbx_strand_id
1 'polypeptide(L)'
;MRKTLFFLTAACFAILSCTKEKTDYEAEIEVVVPTYDEFKEAANIHNGIYDISIEALNGTFYKGYNEIRLKITNSQTNEKTSASSVTFLPIRSDGEQQNTSCPHQYDLAYLTAENYFLGYVVFTNESSPNGRWEFYISFTIDNQTYTVKETINVQEQINKNLHMATFTGKDNEQYFIALVSPQRPKVGENELIAGIYKFNKPTNPPTGDFPDPSQFSYAQVSDYTLQLDPRMPEPSMGNHSSPNNKDLMQQNDGLYHGVVNYTMTGNWTLNFIMLNQNGKMIKGTEVSTDFTPGVEGVKSELHIDILF
;
A
#
# COMPACT_ATOMS: atom_id res chain seq x y z
N MET A 1 51.81 -44.88 -15.97
CA MET A 1 51.68 -43.41 -15.82
C MET A 1 50.39 -42.82 -16.41
N ARG A 2 49.76 -43.41 -17.44
CA ARG A 2 48.57 -42.83 -18.10
C ARG A 2 47.21 -43.17 -17.45
N LYS A 3 47.12 -44.20 -16.60
CA LYS A 3 45.89 -44.57 -15.85
C LYS A 3 45.77 -43.86 -14.49
N THR A 4 46.90 -43.54 -13.84
CA THR A 4 46.93 -42.80 -12.57
C THR A 4 46.60 -41.32 -12.75
N LEU A 5 46.89 -40.75 -13.93
CA LEU A 5 46.56 -39.35 -14.23
C LEU A 5 45.06 -39.12 -14.47
N PHE A 6 44.34 -40.15 -14.95
CA PHE A 6 42.89 -40.08 -15.23
C PHE A 6 42.03 -40.16 -13.96
N PHE A 7 42.49 -40.90 -12.94
CA PHE A 7 41.83 -40.93 -11.63
C PHE A 7 42.03 -39.63 -10.84
N LEU A 8 43.16 -38.93 -11.03
CA LEU A 8 43.39 -37.64 -10.39
C LEU A 8 42.56 -36.51 -11.00
N THR A 9 42.21 -36.60 -12.29
CA THR A 9 41.37 -35.58 -12.97
C THR A 9 39.88 -35.74 -12.65
N ALA A 10 39.40 -36.97 -12.42
CA ALA A 10 38.02 -37.22 -11.98
C ALA A 10 37.77 -36.85 -10.51
N ALA A 11 38.79 -36.94 -9.65
CA ALA A 11 38.68 -36.57 -8.23
C ALA A 11 38.65 -35.03 -8.00
N CYS A 12 39.24 -34.23 -8.90
CA CYS A 12 39.24 -32.76 -8.79
C CYS A 12 37.92 -32.10 -9.22
N PHE A 13 37.04 -32.78 -9.96
CA PHE A 13 35.75 -32.22 -10.38
C PHE A 13 34.61 -32.46 -9.37
N ALA A 14 34.80 -33.30 -8.35
CA ALA A 14 33.80 -33.57 -7.31
C ALA A 14 33.77 -32.53 -6.18
N ILE A 15 34.76 -31.62 -6.13
CA ILE A 15 34.90 -30.57 -5.08
C ILE A 15 34.50 -29.17 -5.55
N LEU A 16 34.01 -29.03 -6.78
CA LEU A 16 33.27 -27.85 -7.25
C LEU A 16 31.76 -28.04 -7.05
N SER A 17 31.35 -28.73 -5.98
CA SER A 17 29.99 -28.57 -5.46
C SER A 17 29.89 -27.13 -4.98
N CYS A 18 29.30 -26.27 -5.79
CA CYS A 18 28.84 -24.95 -5.36
C CYS A 18 28.09 -25.15 -4.04
N THR A 19 28.71 -24.78 -2.93
CA THR A 19 27.95 -24.49 -1.72
C THR A 19 27.08 -23.32 -2.11
N LYS A 20 25.78 -23.57 -2.31
CA LYS A 20 24.81 -22.47 -2.40
C LYS A 20 25.09 -21.57 -1.22
N GLU A 21 25.22 -20.26 -1.46
CA GLU A 21 25.37 -19.31 -0.37
C GLU A 21 24.27 -19.62 0.64
N LYS A 22 24.67 -19.84 1.90
CA LYS A 22 23.69 -20.06 2.96
C LYS A 22 22.97 -18.74 3.13
N THR A 23 21.64 -18.77 3.09
CA THR A 23 20.81 -17.67 3.59
C THR A 23 21.35 -17.27 4.96
N ASP A 24 21.64 -15.98 5.13
CA ASP A 24 22.08 -15.43 6.41
C ASP A 24 20.85 -15.25 7.30
N TYR A 25 20.41 -16.35 7.90
CA TYR A 25 19.22 -16.36 8.77
C TYR A 25 19.35 -15.40 9.96
N GLU A 26 20.57 -15.07 10.40
CA GLU A 26 20.78 -14.12 11.51
C GLU A 26 20.46 -12.69 11.08
N ALA A 27 20.80 -12.32 9.83
CA ALA A 27 20.43 -11.02 9.27
C ALA A 27 18.91 -10.83 9.10
N GLU A 28 18.15 -11.92 8.99
CA GLU A 28 16.68 -11.91 8.89
C GLU A 28 15.99 -11.88 10.26
N ILE A 29 16.63 -12.41 11.32
CA ILE A 29 16.08 -12.42 12.68
C ILE A 29 16.12 -11.02 13.34
N GLU A 30 17.06 -10.15 12.95
CA GLU A 30 17.23 -8.81 13.56
C GLU A 30 16.37 -7.69 12.94
N VAL A 31 15.59 -7.98 11.89
CA VAL A 31 14.81 -6.91 11.23
C VAL A 31 13.55 -6.58 12.02
N VAL A 32 13.63 -5.52 12.82
CA VAL A 32 12.46 -4.96 13.52
C VAL A 32 11.47 -4.42 12.50
N VAL A 33 10.30 -5.07 12.36
CA VAL A 33 9.17 -4.54 11.58
C VAL A 33 8.62 -3.30 12.31
N PRO A 34 8.71 -2.10 11.73
CA PRO A 34 8.26 -0.87 12.39
C PRO A 34 6.74 -0.88 12.61
N THR A 35 6.29 -0.52 13.80
CA THR A 35 4.87 -0.42 14.16
C THR A 35 4.54 0.90 14.79
N TYR A 36 3.35 1.38 14.48
CA TYR A 36 2.82 2.61 15.05
C TYR A 36 1.37 2.37 15.46
N ASP A 37 1.02 2.79 16.67
CA ASP A 37 -0.32 2.63 17.23
C ASP A 37 -1.00 3.99 17.51
N GLU A 38 -0.26 5.09 17.38
CA GLU A 38 -0.71 6.43 17.73
C GLU A 38 -0.82 7.33 16.51
N PHE A 39 -1.93 8.04 16.38
CA PHE A 39 -2.10 9.12 15.41
C PHE A 39 -1.57 10.42 15.99
N LYS A 40 -0.72 11.12 15.22
CA LYS A 40 -0.12 12.41 15.60
C LYS A 40 -0.31 13.39 14.45
N GLU A 41 -0.24 14.67 14.77
CA GLU A 41 -0.30 15.73 13.76
C GLU A 41 0.84 15.54 12.75
N ALA A 42 0.46 15.40 11.47
CA ALA A 42 1.35 15.27 10.33
C ALA A 42 1.41 16.56 9.49
N ALA A 43 0.35 17.37 9.56
CA ALA A 43 0.29 18.70 8.96
C ALA A 43 -0.63 19.62 9.77
N ASN A 44 -0.29 20.90 9.81
CA ASN A 44 -1.10 21.96 10.41
C ASN A 44 -1.16 23.14 9.44
N ILE A 45 -2.37 23.61 9.14
CA ILE A 45 -2.60 24.68 8.16
C ILE A 45 -3.37 25.81 8.83
N HIS A 46 -2.80 27.01 8.81
CA HIS A 46 -3.46 28.21 9.32
C HIS A 46 -4.18 28.95 8.19
N ASN A 47 -5.48 29.22 8.37
CA ASN A 47 -6.30 29.98 7.42
C ASN A 47 -7.24 30.95 8.15
N GLY A 48 -6.76 32.18 8.38
CA GLY A 48 -7.53 33.21 9.06
C GLY A 48 -7.79 32.87 10.52
N ILE A 49 -9.05 32.59 10.88
CA ILE A 49 -9.42 32.20 12.25
C ILE A 49 -9.43 30.68 12.44
N TYR A 50 -9.06 29.89 11.43
CA TYR A 50 -9.12 28.44 11.48
C TYR A 50 -7.73 27.82 11.43
N ASP A 51 -7.52 26.82 12.28
CA ASP A 51 -6.39 25.89 12.17
C ASP A 51 -6.93 24.52 11.74
N ILE A 52 -6.31 23.95 10.71
CA ILE A 52 -6.66 22.64 10.16
C ILE A 52 -5.52 21.69 10.51
N SER A 53 -5.77 20.78 11.44
CA SER A 53 -4.83 19.74 11.84
C SER A 53 -5.17 18.44 11.13
N ILE A 54 -4.17 17.82 10.50
CA ILE A 54 -4.30 16.52 9.84
C ILE A 54 -3.39 15.55 10.57
N GLU A 55 -3.99 14.56 11.21
CA GLU A 55 -3.26 13.50 11.89
C GLU A 55 -3.11 12.29 10.97
N ALA A 56 -1.93 11.68 11.01
CA ALA A 56 -1.61 10.41 10.38
C ALA A 56 -0.95 9.50 11.42
N LEU A 57 -0.84 8.22 11.08
CA LEU A 57 -0.17 7.26 11.95
C LEU A 57 1.30 7.68 12.17
N ASN A 58 1.69 7.84 13.43
CA ASN A 58 2.97 8.40 13.86
C ASN A 58 3.31 9.80 13.31
N GLY A 59 2.33 10.56 12.82
CA GLY A 59 2.54 11.93 12.33
C GLY A 59 3.34 12.00 11.02
N THR A 60 3.38 10.91 10.26
CA THR A 60 4.13 10.84 8.99
C THR A 60 3.25 10.24 7.91
N PHE A 61 3.27 10.84 6.72
CA PHE A 61 2.69 10.24 5.53
C PHE A 61 3.70 9.33 4.86
N TYR A 62 3.30 8.10 4.54
CA TYR A 62 4.12 7.12 3.84
C TYR A 62 3.53 6.79 2.48
N LYS A 63 4.35 6.31 1.54
CA LYS A 63 3.85 5.63 0.34
C LYS A 63 2.95 4.45 0.76
N GLY A 64 1.87 4.19 0.03
CA GLY A 64 0.85 3.21 0.41
C GLY A 64 -0.32 3.84 1.17
N TYR A 65 -1.10 3.02 1.88
CA TYR A 65 -2.34 3.44 2.54
C TYR A 65 -2.06 4.25 3.82
N ASN A 66 -2.70 5.41 3.94
CA ASN A 66 -2.67 6.25 5.14
C ASN A 66 -4.11 6.60 5.52
N GLU A 67 -4.52 6.23 6.72
CA GLU A 67 -5.69 6.82 7.36
C GLU A 67 -5.36 8.26 7.77
N ILE A 68 -6.30 9.18 7.55
CA ILE A 68 -6.16 10.58 7.94
C ILE A 68 -7.32 11.00 8.85
N ARG A 69 -7.01 11.81 9.86
CA ARG A 69 -7.99 12.40 10.76
C ARG A 69 -7.83 13.90 10.73
N LEU A 70 -8.84 14.60 10.21
CA LEU A 70 -8.81 16.04 10.03
C LEU A 70 -9.66 16.73 11.10
N LYS A 71 -9.07 17.68 11.80
CA LYS A 71 -9.71 18.53 12.82
C LYS A 71 -9.63 19.99 12.40
N ILE A 72 -10.69 20.74 12.65
CA ILE A 72 -10.75 22.18 12.41
C ILE A 72 -11.07 22.88 13.73
N THR A 73 -10.19 23.79 14.14
CA THR A 73 -10.32 24.58 15.37
C THR A 73 -10.27 26.07 15.09
N ASN A 74 -10.86 26.87 15.97
CA ASN A 74 -10.68 28.30 16.00
C ASN A 74 -9.30 28.64 16.57
N SER A 75 -8.49 29.38 15.82
CA SER A 75 -7.10 29.69 16.18
C SER A 75 -6.95 30.65 17.36
N GLN A 76 -8.02 31.36 17.74
CA GLN A 76 -8.03 32.30 18.86
C GLN A 76 -8.48 31.64 20.17
N THR A 77 -9.50 30.78 20.10
CA THR A 77 -10.09 30.13 21.29
C THR A 77 -9.60 28.71 21.51
N ASN A 78 -8.96 28.08 20.50
CA ASN A 78 -8.67 26.65 20.43
C ASN A 78 -9.92 25.76 20.54
N GLU A 79 -11.11 26.33 20.35
CA GLU A 79 -12.35 25.58 20.34
C GLU A 79 -12.56 24.93 18.97
N LYS A 80 -13.17 23.75 18.95
CA LYS A 80 -13.49 23.06 17.70
C LYS A 80 -14.60 23.78 16.95
N THR A 81 -14.49 23.83 15.62
CA THR A 81 -15.50 24.44 14.77
C THR A 81 -16.40 23.39 14.12
N SER A 82 -17.69 23.69 14.01
CA SER A 82 -18.69 22.82 13.39
C SER A 82 -18.68 22.98 11.86
N ALA A 83 -17.73 22.33 11.19
CA ALA A 83 -17.76 22.21 9.73
C ALA A 83 -18.86 21.23 9.30
N SER A 84 -19.63 21.59 8.28
CA SER A 84 -20.71 20.78 7.71
C SER A 84 -20.22 19.81 6.64
N SER A 85 -19.12 20.13 5.97
CA SER A 85 -18.47 19.30 4.97
C SER A 85 -16.97 19.61 4.90
N VAL A 86 -16.18 18.59 4.54
CA VAL A 86 -14.75 18.72 4.23
C VAL A 86 -14.43 17.87 3.02
N THR A 87 -13.81 18.46 2.01
CA THR A 87 -13.26 17.76 0.86
C THR A 87 -11.73 17.73 0.92
N PHE A 88 -11.12 16.66 0.43
CA PHE A 88 -9.68 16.41 0.47
C PHE A 88 -9.19 15.89 -0.87
N LEU A 89 -8.27 16.62 -1.51
CA LEU A 89 -7.71 16.27 -2.82
C LEU A 89 -6.17 16.35 -2.79
N PRO A 90 -5.47 15.21 -2.75
CA PRO A 90 -4.02 15.17 -2.87
C PRO A 90 -3.61 15.25 -4.34
N ILE A 91 -2.75 16.19 -4.69
CA ILE A 91 -2.17 16.30 -6.04
C ILE A 91 -0.66 16.28 -5.93
N ARG A 92 -0.02 15.49 -6.78
CA ARG A 92 1.41 15.50 -6.98
C ARG A 92 1.74 16.29 -8.24
N SER A 93 2.59 17.30 -8.09
CA SER A 93 3.13 18.05 -9.21
C SER A 93 4.53 17.56 -9.55
N ASP A 94 4.70 17.06 -10.78
CA ASP A 94 5.97 16.58 -11.32
C ASP A 94 6.67 17.63 -12.22
N GLY A 95 6.52 18.91 -11.90
CA GLY A 95 6.94 20.05 -12.72
C GLY A 95 5.79 20.74 -13.44
N GLU A 96 6.09 21.68 -14.35
CA GLU A 96 5.13 22.71 -14.80
C GLU A 96 3.85 22.20 -15.50
N GLN A 97 3.75 20.94 -15.94
CA GLN A 97 2.62 20.48 -16.77
C GLN A 97 2.11 19.06 -16.51
N GLN A 98 2.64 18.33 -15.53
CA GLN A 98 2.17 16.97 -15.22
C GLN A 98 1.76 16.89 -13.75
N ASN A 99 0.47 17.12 -13.52
CA ASN A 99 -0.15 16.88 -12.23
C ASN A 99 -0.79 15.48 -12.25
N THR A 100 -0.51 14.71 -11.23
CA THR A 100 -1.12 13.40 -10.98
C THR A 100 -1.74 13.40 -9.59
N SER A 101 -2.52 12.38 -9.28
CA SER A 101 -3.08 12.18 -7.95
C SER A 101 -2.94 10.70 -7.59
N CYS A 102 -3.62 10.29 -6.53
CA CYS A 102 -3.63 8.92 -6.05
C CYS A 102 -5.01 8.58 -5.45
N PRO A 103 -5.32 7.30 -5.19
CA PRO A 103 -6.57 6.94 -4.53
C PRO A 103 -6.73 7.68 -3.21
N HIS A 104 -7.90 8.29 -3.01
CA HIS A 104 -8.23 9.07 -1.82
C HIS A 104 -9.73 9.11 -1.60
N GLN A 105 -10.14 9.36 -0.36
CA GLN A 105 -11.50 9.72 -0.05
C GLN A 105 -11.68 11.22 -0.25
N TYR A 106 -12.41 11.62 -1.30
CA TYR A 106 -12.62 13.03 -1.60
C TYR A 106 -13.50 13.71 -0.56
N ASP A 107 -14.68 13.16 -0.25
CA ASP A 107 -15.57 13.67 0.79
C ASP A 107 -15.28 12.97 2.13
N LEU A 108 -14.71 13.70 3.09
CA LEU A 108 -14.36 13.11 4.38
C LEU A 108 -15.60 12.84 5.25
N ALA A 109 -15.59 11.72 5.96
CA ALA A 109 -16.70 11.30 6.81
C ALA A 109 -16.53 11.88 8.23
N TYR A 110 -17.49 12.70 8.68
CA TYR A 110 -17.45 13.20 10.05
C TYR A 110 -17.83 12.10 11.06
N LEU A 111 -16.91 11.77 11.98
CA LEU A 111 -17.17 10.83 13.06
C LEU A 111 -17.57 11.59 14.31
N THR A 112 -18.88 11.66 14.61
CA THR A 112 -19.40 12.43 15.74
C THR A 112 -18.85 11.98 17.09
N ALA A 113 -18.68 10.67 17.30
CA ALA A 113 -18.19 10.13 18.57
C ALA A 113 -16.73 10.52 18.85
N GLU A 114 -15.91 10.57 17.79
CA GLU A 114 -14.47 10.83 17.87
C GLU A 114 -14.12 12.30 17.59
N ASN A 115 -15.08 13.04 17.02
CA ASN A 115 -15.04 14.47 16.78
C ASN A 115 -13.86 14.91 15.90
N TYR A 116 -13.76 14.26 14.73
CA TYR A 116 -12.91 14.60 13.59
C TYR A 116 -13.52 14.07 12.27
N PHE A 117 -13.01 14.54 11.14
CA PHE A 117 -13.30 13.99 9.81
C PHE A 117 -12.32 12.85 9.49
N LEU A 118 -12.83 11.67 9.20
CA LEU A 118 -12.07 10.49 8.80
C LEU A 118 -11.99 10.40 7.28
N GLY A 119 -10.82 10.01 6.78
CA GLY A 119 -10.66 9.54 5.40
C GLY A 119 -9.38 8.76 5.22
N TYR A 120 -9.02 8.55 3.95
CA TYR A 120 -7.78 7.89 3.57
C TYR A 120 -7.14 8.53 2.34
N VAL A 121 -5.85 8.25 2.18
CA VAL A 121 -5.06 8.53 0.98
C VAL A 121 -4.05 7.40 0.74
N VAL A 122 -3.89 7.00 -0.51
CA VAL A 122 -2.97 5.94 -0.92
C VAL A 122 -1.86 6.52 -1.78
N PHE A 123 -0.83 7.11 -1.17
CA PHE A 123 0.23 7.76 -1.93
C PHE A 123 0.98 6.75 -2.80
N THR A 124 1.01 7.00 -4.11
CA THR A 124 1.68 6.12 -5.08
C THR A 124 3.18 6.32 -5.12
N ASN A 125 3.67 7.43 -4.56
CA ASN A 125 5.07 7.86 -4.65
C ASN A 125 5.48 8.66 -3.41
N GLU A 126 6.74 8.54 -3.06
CA GLU A 126 7.43 9.43 -2.12
C GLU A 126 7.51 10.86 -2.66
N SER A 127 7.62 11.82 -1.74
CA SER A 127 7.99 13.20 -2.10
C SER A 127 9.45 13.23 -2.55
N SER A 128 9.71 13.98 -3.60
CA SER A 128 11.06 14.26 -4.10
C SER A 128 11.15 15.71 -4.59
N PRO A 129 12.36 16.25 -4.85
CA PRO A 129 12.48 17.60 -5.40
C PRO A 129 11.70 17.84 -6.69
N ASN A 130 11.48 16.78 -7.48
CA ASN A 130 10.77 16.82 -8.76
C ASN A 130 9.35 16.25 -8.67
N GLY A 131 8.86 15.93 -7.48
CA GLY A 131 7.54 15.33 -7.27
C GLY A 131 7.02 15.70 -5.90
N ARG A 132 6.30 16.83 -5.82
CA ARG A 132 5.80 17.38 -4.57
C ARG A 132 4.32 17.10 -4.42
N TRP A 133 3.92 16.59 -3.26
CA TRP A 133 2.52 16.43 -2.90
C TRP A 133 1.99 17.71 -2.27
N GLU A 134 0.80 18.12 -2.72
CA GLU A 134 0.02 19.21 -2.15
C GLU A 134 -1.38 18.70 -1.81
N PHE A 135 -1.86 19.06 -0.62
CA PHE A 135 -3.25 18.88 -0.25
C PHE A 135 -4.05 20.12 -0.65
N TYR A 136 -5.16 19.89 -1.33
CA TYR A 136 -6.20 20.86 -1.58
C TYR A 136 -7.40 20.47 -0.75
N ILE A 137 -7.69 21.26 0.28
CA ILE A 137 -8.78 20.99 1.21
C ILE A 137 -9.80 22.11 1.10
N SER A 138 -11.08 21.74 1.07
CA SER A 138 -12.17 22.69 1.22
C SER A 138 -13.03 22.31 2.42
N PHE A 139 -13.55 23.29 3.15
CA PHE A 139 -14.44 23.05 4.27
C PHE A 139 -15.52 24.13 4.34
N THR A 140 -16.71 23.77 4.82
CA THR A 140 -17.85 24.68 4.89
C THR A 140 -18.31 24.88 6.33
N ILE A 141 -18.27 26.13 6.81
CA ILE A 141 -18.72 26.56 8.13
C ILE A 141 -19.70 27.71 7.92
N ASP A 142 -20.87 27.68 8.57
CA ASP A 142 -21.91 28.71 8.44
C ASP A 142 -22.30 29.06 7.00
N ASN A 143 -22.39 28.03 6.13
CA ASN A 143 -22.64 28.14 4.68
C ASN A 143 -21.58 28.93 3.89
N GLN A 144 -20.43 29.23 4.50
CA GLN A 144 -19.27 29.80 3.82
C GLN A 144 -18.23 28.70 3.58
N THR A 145 -17.80 28.58 2.33
CA THR A 145 -16.76 27.64 1.91
C THR A 145 -15.39 28.31 1.94
N TYR A 146 -14.43 27.62 2.56
CA TYR A 146 -13.03 27.99 2.62
C TYR A 146 -12.21 26.95 1.86
N THR A 147 -11.09 27.38 1.29
CA THR A 147 -10.16 26.50 0.58
C THR A 147 -8.75 26.76 1.08
N VAL A 148 -7.99 25.70 1.33
CA VAL A 148 -6.59 25.78 1.74
C VAL A 148 -5.72 24.85 0.90
N LYS A 149 -4.44 25.21 0.81
CA LYS A 149 -3.42 24.41 0.14
C LYS A 149 -2.22 24.24 1.06
N GLU A 150 -1.72 23.02 1.18
CA GLU A 150 -0.52 22.71 1.97
C GLU A 150 0.42 21.77 1.22
N THR A 151 1.73 22.02 1.24
CA THR A 151 2.71 21.04 0.74
C THR A 151 2.98 20.02 1.82
N ILE A 152 2.95 18.73 1.48
CA ILE A 152 3.25 17.66 2.42
C ILE A 152 4.44 16.82 1.97
N ASN A 153 5.07 16.16 2.94
CA ASN A 153 6.17 15.24 2.71
C ASN A 153 5.70 13.80 2.87
N VAL A 154 5.76 13.02 1.78
CA VAL A 154 5.51 11.58 1.78
C VAL A 154 6.84 10.84 1.84
N GLN A 155 7.00 9.98 2.82
CA GLN A 155 8.20 9.17 3.03
C GLN A 155 8.09 7.78 2.41
N GLU A 156 9.23 7.10 2.29
CA GLU A 156 9.30 5.71 1.85
C GLU A 156 8.62 4.81 2.89
N GLN A 157 7.85 3.84 2.42
CA GLN A 157 7.25 2.83 3.29
C GLN A 157 8.27 1.75 3.64
N ILE A 158 8.86 1.88 4.81
CA ILE A 158 9.85 0.94 5.33
C ILE A 158 9.22 -0.37 5.83
N ASN A 159 7.94 -0.37 6.23
CA ASN A 159 7.24 -1.59 6.62
C ASN A 159 6.67 -2.28 5.37
N LYS A 160 7.32 -3.37 4.94
CA LYS A 160 6.89 -4.17 3.77
C LYS A 160 5.44 -4.68 3.89
N ASN A 161 4.91 -4.86 5.09
CA ASN A 161 3.54 -5.31 5.30
C ASN A 161 2.48 -4.23 5.00
N LEU A 162 2.90 -3.00 4.72
CA LEU A 162 2.04 -1.87 4.31
C LEU A 162 2.34 -1.41 2.88
N HIS A 163 2.98 -2.27 2.08
CA HIS A 163 3.30 -1.98 0.68
C HIS A 163 2.05 -1.97 -0.21
N MET A 164 2.26 -1.52 -1.45
CA MET A 164 1.21 -1.43 -2.45
C MET A 164 1.69 -1.89 -3.82
N ALA A 165 0.76 -2.25 -4.69
CA ALA A 165 0.97 -2.55 -6.09
C ALA A 165 0.09 -1.67 -6.99
N THR A 166 0.64 -1.20 -8.10
CA THR A 166 -0.08 -0.50 -9.16
C THR A 166 0.08 -1.26 -10.46
N PHE A 167 -1.00 -1.47 -11.21
CA PHE A 167 -0.94 -2.23 -12.46
C PHE A 167 -2.07 -1.85 -13.43
N THR A 168 -1.88 -2.18 -14.70
CA THR A 168 -2.95 -2.15 -15.70
C THR A 168 -3.59 -3.55 -15.80
N GLY A 169 -4.91 -3.61 -15.67
CA GLY A 169 -5.67 -4.84 -15.80
C GLY A 169 -5.82 -5.30 -17.25
N LYS A 170 -6.28 -6.54 -17.46
CA LYS A 170 -6.62 -7.11 -18.78
C LYS A 170 -7.76 -6.37 -19.49
N ASP A 171 -8.50 -5.54 -18.78
CA ASP A 171 -9.52 -4.62 -19.28
C ASP A 171 -8.97 -3.23 -19.66
N ASN A 172 -7.65 -3.03 -19.54
CA ASN A 172 -6.95 -1.75 -19.78
C ASN A 172 -7.27 -0.65 -18.76
N GLU A 173 -7.85 -0.99 -17.62
CA GLU A 173 -8.07 -0.06 -16.52
C GLU A 173 -6.85 -0.04 -15.58
N GLN A 174 -6.60 1.09 -14.91
CA GLN A 174 -5.51 1.23 -13.96
C GLN A 174 -5.99 0.97 -12.53
N TYR A 175 -5.33 0.03 -11.86
CA TYR A 175 -5.67 -0.44 -10.53
C TYR A 175 -4.54 -0.24 -9.53
N PHE A 176 -4.94 -0.16 -8.26
CA PHE A 176 -4.07 0.02 -7.11
C PHE A 176 -4.54 -0.93 -6.00
N ILE A 177 -3.62 -1.69 -5.41
CA ILE A 177 -3.85 -2.50 -4.21
C ILE A 177 -2.91 -2.00 -3.14
N ALA A 178 -3.41 -1.61 -1.98
CA ALA A 178 -2.58 -1.17 -0.86
C ALA A 178 -2.92 -1.98 0.40
N LEU A 179 -1.90 -2.54 1.03
CA LEU A 179 -2.05 -3.27 2.28
C LEU A 179 -2.31 -2.30 3.44
N VAL A 180 -3.24 -2.67 4.32
CA VAL A 180 -3.66 -1.90 5.50
C VAL A 180 -3.28 -2.64 6.79
N SER A 181 -3.32 -3.97 6.77
CA SER A 181 -3.06 -4.85 7.92
C SER A 181 -2.53 -6.21 7.42
N PRO A 182 -1.69 -6.91 8.20
CA PRO A 182 -1.17 -6.53 9.51
C PRO A 182 0.06 -5.63 9.42
N GLN A 183 0.21 -4.65 10.33
CA GLN A 183 1.48 -3.92 10.44
C GLN A 183 2.61 -4.82 10.96
N ARG A 184 2.31 -5.69 11.92
CA ARG A 184 3.24 -6.66 12.48
C ARG A 184 2.62 -8.04 12.47
N PRO A 185 2.88 -8.84 11.44
CA PRO A 185 2.42 -10.22 11.43
C PRO A 185 3.03 -11.02 12.59
N LYS A 186 2.36 -12.11 12.95
CA LYS A 186 2.81 -13.11 13.92
C LYS A 186 2.86 -14.49 13.28
N VAL A 187 3.55 -15.43 13.92
CA VAL A 187 3.44 -16.85 13.55
C VAL A 187 1.97 -17.26 13.73
N GLY A 188 1.41 -17.92 12.72
CA GLY A 188 0.02 -18.33 12.66
C GLY A 188 -0.82 -17.46 11.73
N GLU A 189 -2.13 -17.54 11.91
CA GLU A 189 -3.11 -16.80 11.12
C GLU A 189 -3.11 -15.31 11.49
N ASN A 190 -3.02 -14.47 10.46
CA ASN A 190 -3.09 -13.02 10.52
C ASN A 190 -4.24 -12.55 9.65
N GLU A 191 -4.99 -11.57 10.14
CA GLU A 191 -5.94 -10.85 9.30
C GLU A 191 -5.16 -10.02 8.27
N LEU A 192 -5.44 -10.25 6.99
CA LEU A 192 -4.85 -9.51 5.88
C LEU A 192 -5.93 -8.58 5.32
N ILE A 193 -5.66 -7.27 5.36
CA ILE A 193 -6.60 -6.24 4.90
C ILE A 193 -5.94 -5.44 3.79
N ALA A 194 -6.66 -5.23 2.69
CA ALA A 194 -6.22 -4.41 1.58
C ALA A 194 -7.32 -3.51 1.03
N GLY A 195 -6.96 -2.29 0.63
CA GLY A 195 -7.80 -1.45 -0.22
C GLY A 195 -7.52 -1.74 -1.69
N ILE A 196 -8.57 -1.85 -2.51
CA ILE A 196 -8.47 -1.99 -3.97
C ILE A 196 -9.16 -0.80 -4.63
N TYR A 197 -8.43 -0.11 -5.50
CA TYR A 197 -8.88 1.13 -6.13
C TYR A 197 -8.66 1.11 -7.64
N LYS A 198 -9.47 1.88 -8.36
CA LYS A 198 -9.36 2.10 -9.80
C LYS A 198 -9.30 3.59 -10.09
N PHE A 199 -8.43 3.98 -11.01
CA PHE A 199 -8.41 5.35 -11.55
C PHE A 199 -9.60 5.56 -12.49
N ASN A 200 -10.37 6.63 -12.28
CA ASN A 200 -11.45 7.01 -13.16
C ASN A 200 -10.91 7.95 -14.23
N LYS A 201 -10.59 7.40 -15.40
CA LYS A 201 -10.05 8.19 -16.51
C LYS A 201 -11.03 9.31 -16.90
N PRO A 202 -10.61 10.59 -16.88
CA PRO A 202 -11.48 11.70 -17.25
C PRO A 202 -11.92 11.59 -18.71
N THR A 203 -13.21 11.79 -18.96
CA THR A 203 -13.77 11.80 -20.33
C THR A 203 -13.95 13.21 -20.89
N ASN A 204 -13.91 14.23 -20.04
CA ASN A 204 -14.08 15.63 -20.39
C ASN A 204 -12.77 16.40 -20.16
N PRO A 205 -12.49 17.46 -20.95
CA PRO A 205 -11.35 18.33 -20.70
C PRO A 205 -11.47 19.04 -19.35
N PRO A 206 -10.34 19.48 -18.75
CA PRO A 206 -10.35 20.28 -17.53
C PRO A 206 -11.20 21.54 -17.68
N THR A 207 -11.91 21.91 -16.62
CA THR A 207 -12.81 23.07 -16.58
C THR A 207 -12.10 24.43 -16.65
N GLY A 208 -10.78 24.46 -16.42
CA GLY A 208 -9.95 25.67 -16.41
C GLY A 208 -9.63 26.18 -15.00
N ASP A 209 -10.42 25.77 -14.00
CA ASP A 209 -10.12 25.99 -12.58
C ASP A 209 -9.19 24.88 -12.06
N PHE A 210 -8.26 25.25 -11.18
CA PHE A 210 -7.34 24.29 -10.57
C PHE A 210 -7.38 24.38 -9.04
N PRO A 211 -7.51 23.24 -8.33
CA PRO A 211 -7.63 21.89 -8.89
C PRO A 211 -9.04 21.59 -9.42
N ASP A 212 -9.13 20.77 -10.47
CA ASP A 212 -10.37 20.20 -10.97
C ASP A 212 -10.48 18.74 -10.49
N PRO A 213 -11.29 18.44 -9.46
CA PRO A 213 -11.39 17.08 -8.90
C PRO A 213 -11.84 16.03 -9.92
N SER A 214 -12.59 16.43 -10.97
CA SER A 214 -13.04 15.51 -12.01
C SER A 214 -11.88 14.92 -12.84
N GLN A 215 -10.72 15.60 -12.82
CA GLN A 215 -9.51 15.16 -13.50
C GLN A 215 -8.66 14.19 -12.67
N PHE A 216 -8.99 14.03 -11.38
CA PHE A 216 -8.19 13.31 -10.40
C PHE A 216 -9.03 12.32 -9.57
N SER A 217 -10.01 11.67 -10.19
CA SER A 217 -10.95 10.80 -9.48
C SER A 217 -10.50 9.34 -9.42
N TYR A 218 -10.75 8.70 -8.28
CA TYR A 218 -10.53 7.27 -8.04
C TYR A 218 -11.77 6.67 -7.38
N ALA A 219 -12.02 5.38 -7.63
CA ALA A 219 -13.10 4.64 -7.00
C ALA A 219 -12.55 3.41 -6.27
N GLN A 220 -13.14 3.07 -5.13
CA GLN A 220 -12.99 1.73 -4.56
C GLN A 220 -13.57 0.71 -5.55
N VAL A 221 -12.86 -0.40 -5.73
CA VAL A 221 -13.34 -1.51 -6.55
C VAL A 221 -14.33 -2.33 -5.72
N SER A 222 -15.51 -2.58 -6.25
CA SER A 222 -16.56 -3.33 -5.56
C SER A 222 -16.72 -4.76 -6.09
N ASP A 223 -17.03 -5.69 -5.18
CA ASP A 223 -17.44 -7.07 -5.48
C ASP A 223 -16.40 -7.91 -6.25
N TYR A 224 -15.12 -7.62 -6.08
CA TYR A 224 -14.06 -8.45 -6.67
C TYR A 224 -13.63 -9.54 -5.69
N THR A 225 -12.75 -10.43 -6.13
CA THR A 225 -12.04 -11.37 -5.27
C THR A 225 -10.55 -11.22 -5.51
N LEU A 226 -9.77 -11.11 -4.43
CA LEU A 226 -8.32 -11.16 -4.50
C LEU A 226 -7.86 -12.51 -3.96
N GLN A 227 -7.61 -13.45 -4.87
CA GLN A 227 -7.13 -14.78 -4.49
C GLN A 227 -5.71 -14.69 -3.98
N LEU A 228 -5.39 -15.46 -2.94
CA LEU A 228 -4.14 -15.35 -2.20
C LEU A 228 -3.34 -16.66 -2.25
N ASP A 229 -2.06 -16.56 -2.64
CA ASP A 229 -1.08 -17.64 -2.52
C ASP A 229 0.24 -17.11 -1.93
N PRO A 230 0.46 -17.22 -0.61
CA PRO A 230 1.68 -16.75 0.02
C PRO A 230 2.81 -17.78 -0.15
N ARG A 231 3.98 -17.30 -0.56
CA ARG A 231 5.17 -18.13 -0.76
C ARG A 231 6.40 -17.50 -0.10
N MET A 232 7.28 -18.32 0.44
CA MET A 232 8.65 -17.89 0.75
C MET A 232 9.48 -18.01 -0.53
N PRO A 233 9.93 -16.88 -1.12
CA PRO A 233 10.52 -16.89 -2.46
C PRO A 233 11.98 -17.39 -2.46
N GLU A 234 12.64 -17.41 -1.31
CA GLU A 234 14.07 -17.70 -1.26
C GLU A 234 14.43 -19.12 -1.70
N PRO A 235 15.58 -19.31 -2.39
CA PRO A 235 16.02 -20.62 -2.82
C PRO A 235 16.07 -21.64 -1.68
N SER A 236 16.54 -21.27 -0.50
CA SER A 236 16.59 -22.15 0.68
C SER A 236 15.21 -22.71 1.07
N MET A 237 14.16 -21.92 0.84
CA MET A 237 12.78 -22.24 1.18
C MET A 237 12.04 -22.96 0.06
N GLY A 238 12.61 -23.05 -1.14
CA GLY A 238 12.11 -23.90 -2.21
C GLY A 238 10.63 -23.70 -2.53
N ASN A 239 10.15 -22.45 -2.52
CA ASN A 239 8.74 -22.10 -2.81
C ASN A 239 7.73 -22.61 -1.76
N HIS A 240 8.17 -22.67 -0.50
CA HIS A 240 7.35 -23.03 0.68
C HIS A 240 6.10 -22.14 0.78
N SER A 241 4.96 -22.74 1.16
CA SER A 241 3.69 -22.05 1.44
C SER A 241 3.13 -22.48 2.78
N SER A 242 1.95 -21.98 3.13
CA SER A 242 1.28 -22.25 4.40
C SER A 242 -0.17 -22.73 4.18
N PRO A 243 -0.73 -23.49 5.13
CA PRO A 243 -2.14 -23.87 5.10
C PRO A 243 -3.05 -22.75 5.63
N ASN A 244 -4.37 -22.91 5.49
CA ASN A 244 -5.41 -22.03 6.07
C ASN A 244 -5.43 -20.57 5.58
N ASN A 245 -4.79 -20.28 4.46
CA ASN A 245 -4.95 -18.97 3.82
C ASN A 245 -6.38 -18.82 3.28
N LYS A 246 -6.90 -17.59 3.31
CA LYS A 246 -8.22 -17.24 2.78
C LYS A 246 -8.07 -16.05 1.85
N ASP A 247 -8.66 -16.18 0.67
CA ASP A 247 -8.79 -15.10 -0.31
C ASP A 247 -9.42 -13.86 0.33
N LEU A 248 -9.03 -12.69 -0.16
CA LEU A 248 -9.58 -11.44 0.37
C LEU A 248 -10.89 -11.11 -0.36
N MET A 249 -11.93 -10.88 0.45
CA MET A 249 -13.28 -10.51 -0.01
C MET A 249 -13.67 -9.17 0.58
N GLN A 250 -14.37 -8.35 -0.20
CA GLN A 250 -14.83 -7.04 0.26
C GLN A 250 -15.80 -7.17 1.45
N GLN A 251 -15.62 -6.32 2.46
CA GLN A 251 -16.50 -6.20 3.62
C GLN A 251 -17.23 -4.84 3.62
N ASN A 252 -18.06 -4.61 4.64
CA ASN A 252 -18.94 -3.42 4.75
C ASN A 252 -18.19 -2.08 4.89
N ASP A 253 -16.92 -2.12 5.29
CA ASP A 253 -16.04 -0.93 5.34
C ASP A 253 -15.43 -0.60 3.97
N GLY A 254 -15.74 -1.38 2.94
CA GLY A 254 -15.24 -1.22 1.58
C GLY A 254 -13.85 -1.82 1.34
N LEU A 255 -13.19 -2.32 2.38
CA LEU A 255 -11.88 -2.98 2.29
C LEU A 255 -12.04 -4.48 2.04
N TYR A 256 -10.95 -5.11 1.59
CA TYR A 256 -10.89 -6.54 1.30
C TYR A 256 -10.20 -7.26 2.45
N HIS A 257 -10.88 -8.22 3.07
CA HIS A 257 -10.40 -8.97 4.23
C HIS A 257 -10.18 -10.43 3.84
N GLY A 258 -9.00 -10.95 4.17
CA GLY A 258 -8.63 -12.35 4.04
C GLY A 258 -7.80 -12.81 5.24
N VAL A 259 -7.19 -13.98 5.10
CA VAL A 259 -6.31 -14.54 6.14
C VAL A 259 -5.04 -15.02 5.48
N VAL A 260 -3.90 -14.60 6.05
CA VAL A 260 -2.59 -15.12 5.69
C VAL A 260 -1.97 -15.80 6.90
N ASN A 261 -1.53 -17.04 6.73
CA ASN A 261 -0.92 -17.83 7.78
C ASN A 261 0.60 -17.87 7.57
N TYR A 262 1.40 -17.45 8.56
CA TYR A 262 2.85 -17.58 8.48
C TYR A 262 3.33 -18.68 9.42
N THR A 263 3.96 -19.71 8.86
CA THR A 263 4.47 -20.84 9.64
C THR A 263 5.87 -20.61 10.22
N MET A 264 6.58 -19.60 9.72
CA MET A 264 7.92 -19.22 10.14
C MET A 264 8.21 -17.78 9.69
N THR A 265 9.14 -17.12 10.39
CA THR A 265 9.68 -15.79 10.04
C THR A 265 10.50 -15.86 8.75
N GLY A 266 10.71 -14.71 8.13
CA GLY A 266 11.52 -14.51 6.93
C GLY A 266 10.81 -13.66 5.88
N ASN A 267 11.40 -13.60 4.69
CA ASN A 267 10.77 -12.95 3.54
C ASN A 267 9.63 -13.82 3.00
N TRP A 268 8.49 -13.19 2.76
CA TRP A 268 7.35 -13.81 2.10
C TRP A 268 6.92 -12.94 0.91
N THR A 269 6.30 -13.56 -0.07
CA THR A 269 5.64 -12.91 -1.20
C THR A 269 4.17 -13.29 -1.16
N LEU A 270 3.30 -12.30 -1.07
CA LEU A 270 1.87 -12.47 -1.29
C LEU A 270 1.63 -12.48 -2.79
N ASN A 271 1.41 -13.65 -3.38
CA ASN A 271 1.00 -13.75 -4.77
C ASN A 271 -0.50 -13.62 -4.86
N PHE A 272 -0.96 -12.88 -5.86
CA PHE A 272 -2.38 -12.64 -6.05
C PHE A 272 -2.86 -12.99 -7.44
N ILE A 273 -4.15 -13.34 -7.51
CA ILE A 273 -4.96 -13.31 -8.73
C ILE A 273 -6.20 -12.47 -8.42
N MET A 274 -6.37 -11.37 -9.14
CA MET A 274 -7.53 -10.51 -9.00
C MET A 274 -8.61 -10.91 -10.01
N LEU A 275 -9.78 -11.30 -9.50
CA LEU A 275 -10.96 -11.64 -10.28
C LEU A 275 -12.03 -10.58 -10.11
N ASN A 276 -12.75 -10.25 -11.18
CA ASN A 276 -13.94 -9.41 -11.06
C ASN A 276 -15.15 -10.20 -10.55
N GLN A 277 -16.29 -9.52 -10.38
CA GLN A 277 -17.53 -10.09 -9.86
C GLN A 277 -18.09 -11.29 -10.65
N ASN A 278 -17.64 -11.48 -11.89
CA ASN A 278 -18.03 -12.58 -12.77
C ASN A 278 -16.98 -13.71 -12.81
N GLY A 279 -15.97 -13.67 -11.94
CA GLY A 279 -14.85 -14.62 -11.93
C GLY A 279 -13.85 -14.44 -13.08
N LYS A 280 -13.92 -13.32 -13.83
CA LYS A 280 -12.96 -13.04 -14.90
C LYS A 280 -11.69 -12.46 -14.30
N MET A 281 -10.56 -13.05 -14.67
CA MET A 281 -9.24 -12.57 -14.26
C MET A 281 -8.92 -11.18 -14.83
N ILE A 282 -8.57 -10.26 -13.94
CA ILE A 282 -8.09 -8.90 -14.23
C ILE A 282 -6.56 -8.87 -14.28
N LYS A 283 -5.87 -9.48 -13.31
CA LYS A 283 -4.40 -9.56 -13.24
C LYS A 283 -3.97 -10.72 -12.34
N GLY A 284 -2.73 -11.18 -12.51
CA GLY A 284 -2.12 -12.25 -11.73
C GLY A 284 -1.91 -13.53 -12.54
N THR A 285 -1.08 -14.42 -12.00
CA THR A 285 -0.76 -15.72 -12.58
C THR A 285 -0.66 -16.75 -11.46
N GLU A 286 -1.13 -17.97 -11.73
CA GLU A 286 -0.88 -19.09 -10.83
C GLU A 286 0.62 -19.32 -10.70
N VAL A 287 1.08 -19.54 -9.46
CA VAL A 287 2.47 -19.91 -9.17
C VAL A 287 2.55 -21.42 -8.97
N SER A 288 3.72 -22.01 -9.26
CA SER A 288 3.91 -23.45 -9.05
C SER A 288 3.66 -23.82 -7.60
N THR A 289 3.07 -24.98 -7.36
CA THR A 289 2.93 -25.55 -6.01
C THR A 289 4.10 -26.47 -5.65
N ASP A 290 5.01 -26.72 -6.59
CA ASP A 290 6.12 -27.65 -6.39
C ASP A 290 7.13 -27.07 -5.40
N PHE A 291 7.42 -27.86 -4.36
CA PHE A 291 8.47 -27.56 -3.40
C PHE A 291 9.82 -27.98 -3.98
N THR A 292 10.62 -27.00 -4.43
CA THR A 292 11.88 -27.25 -5.14
C THR A 292 13.05 -26.54 -4.44
N PRO A 293 13.64 -27.14 -3.40
CA PRO A 293 14.76 -26.54 -2.68
C PRO A 293 15.92 -26.12 -3.59
N GLY A 294 16.37 -24.90 -3.34
CA GLY A 294 17.48 -24.25 -4.01
C GLY A 294 17.15 -23.67 -5.38
N VAL A 295 15.87 -23.50 -5.70
CA VAL A 295 15.37 -22.71 -6.82
C VAL A 295 14.53 -21.56 -6.23
N GLU A 296 14.74 -20.35 -6.72
CA GLU A 296 13.94 -19.18 -6.31
C GLU A 296 12.48 -19.38 -6.74
N GLY A 297 11.55 -19.07 -5.84
CA GLY A 297 10.12 -19.15 -6.09
C GLY A 297 9.69 -18.13 -7.14
N VAL A 298 8.96 -18.57 -8.16
CA VAL A 298 8.39 -17.68 -9.17
C VAL A 298 7.25 -16.88 -8.56
N LYS A 299 7.26 -15.56 -8.78
CA LYS A 299 6.22 -14.65 -8.31
C LYS A 299 5.12 -14.49 -9.36
N SER A 300 3.89 -14.29 -8.89
CA SER A 300 2.76 -13.90 -9.74
C SER A 300 3.03 -12.55 -10.42
N GLU A 301 2.44 -12.31 -11.59
CA GLU A 301 2.42 -10.96 -12.19
C GLU A 301 1.81 -9.89 -11.28
N LEU A 302 1.02 -10.30 -10.28
CA LEU A 302 0.52 -9.45 -9.22
C LEU A 302 0.99 -10.01 -7.89
N HIS A 303 1.94 -9.33 -7.26
CA HIS A 303 2.48 -9.74 -5.97
C HIS A 303 2.88 -8.53 -5.12
N ILE A 304 2.97 -8.74 -3.81
CA ILE A 304 3.57 -7.79 -2.86
C ILE A 304 4.52 -8.59 -1.97
N ASP A 305 5.77 -8.13 -1.88
CA ASP A 305 6.74 -8.70 -0.95
C ASP A 305 6.53 -8.14 0.45
N ILE A 306 6.65 -9.01 1.44
CA ILE A 306 6.41 -8.72 2.84
C ILE A 306 7.53 -9.30 3.70
N LEU A 307 7.59 -8.86 4.96
CA LEU A 307 8.56 -9.35 5.93
C LEU A 307 7.84 -9.71 7.21
N PHE A 308 8.03 -10.93 7.68
CA PHE A 308 7.55 -11.41 8.95
C PHE A 308 8.71 -11.81 9.87
#